data_AF-F8PMZ6-F1
#
_entry.id   AF-F8PMZ6-F1
#
_cell.length_a   1.000
_cell.length_b   1.000
_cell.length_c   1.000
_cell.angle_alpha   90.00
_cell.angle_beta   90.00
_cell.angle_gamma   90.00
#
_symmetry.space_group_name_H-M   'P 1'
#
loop_
_entity.id
_entity.type
_entity.pdbx_description
1 polymer ?
#
loop_
_entity_poly.entity_id
_entity_poly.type
_entity_poly.pdbx_seq_one_letter_code
_entity_poly.pdbx_strand_id
1 'polypeptide(L)'
;MQGLDVVHILLLFFFSYWGVRYPCALLTGMWVVRPDYNEDGSPTLQVIHMDCIMQAAHMMPVFGEAFIGQDINYANSLDSFDTFYVNKFIDHSAFEITF
;
A
#
# COMPACT_ATOMS: atom_id res chain seq x y z
N MET A 1 13.84 8.39 -18.24
CA MET A 1 13.59 7.77 -16.92
C MET A 1 12.55 6.68 -17.13
N GLN A 2 12.95 5.41 -17.08
CA GLN A 2 12.03 4.28 -17.16
C GLN A 2 12.41 3.36 -16.00
N GLY A 3 11.73 3.53 -14.86
CA GLY A 3 11.80 2.58 -13.77
C GLY A 3 10.90 1.41 -14.12
N LEU A 4 11.48 0.23 -14.28
CA LEU A 4 10.71 -1.01 -14.37
C LEU A 4 10.20 -1.35 -12.97
N ASP A 5 8.88 -1.41 -12.82
CA ASP A 5 8.24 -1.96 -11.62
C ASP A 5 8.38 -3.48 -11.63
N VAL A 6 8.92 -4.03 -10.53
CA VAL A 6 8.94 -5.47 -10.29
C VAL A 6 7.61 -5.85 -9.67
N VAL A 7 6.78 -6.58 -10.42
CA VAL A 7 5.49 -7.09 -9.94
C VAL A 7 5.50 -8.61 -9.84
N HIS A 8 4.96 -9.11 -8.73
CA HIS A 8 4.70 -10.53 -8.55
C HIS A 8 3.33 -10.87 -9.15
N ILE A 9 3.34 -11.61 -10.26
CA ILE A 9 2.14 -12.05 -10.97
C ILE A 9 1.66 -13.37 -10.36
N LEU A 10 0.50 -13.36 -9.71
CA LEU A 10 -0.11 -14.56 -9.14
C LEU A 10 -0.80 -15.43 -10.19
N LEU A 11 -1.49 -14.79 -11.15
CA LEU A 11 -2.26 -15.51 -12.15
C LEU A 11 -2.35 -14.70 -13.44
N LEU A 12 -2.03 -15.34 -14.55
CA LEU A 12 -2.38 -14.83 -15.88
C LEU A 12 -3.67 -15.52 -16.32
N PHE A 13 -4.68 -14.73 -16.67
CA PHE A 13 -5.95 -15.25 -17.15
C PHE A 13 -6.54 -14.36 -18.24
N PHE A 14 -7.60 -14.84 -18.88
CA PHE A 14 -8.32 -14.07 -19.88
C PHE A 14 -9.81 -14.21 -19.59
N PHE A 15 -10.56 -13.13 -19.76
CA PHE A 15 -12.01 -13.22 -19.84
C PHE A 15 -12.51 -12.55 -21.12
N SER A 16 -13.69 -12.96 -21.58
CA SER A 16 -14.31 -12.40 -22.77
C SER A 16 -15.53 -11.58 -22.38
N TYR A 17 -15.60 -10.34 -22.84
CA TYR A 17 -16.73 -9.45 -22.62
C TYR A 17 -17.08 -8.77 -23.95
N TRP A 18 -18.34 -8.91 -24.38
CA TRP A 18 -18.83 -8.41 -25.68
C TRP A 18 -18.00 -8.87 -26.90
N GLY A 19 -17.53 -10.12 -26.88
CA GLY A 19 -16.72 -10.67 -27.98
C GLY A 19 -15.27 -10.17 -28.02
N VAL A 20 -14.87 -9.30 -27.09
CA VAL A 20 -13.49 -8.87 -26.92
C VAL A 20 -12.82 -9.70 -25.83
N ARG A 21 -11.61 -10.21 -26.13
CA ARG A 21 -10.82 -11.02 -25.20
C ARG A 21 -9.80 -10.14 -24.48
N TYR A 22 -9.91 -10.06 -23.16
CA TYR A 22 -9.03 -9.25 -22.31
C TYR A 22 -7.98 -10.14 -21.66
N PRO A 23 -6.68 -10.02 -22.01
CA PRO A 23 -5.60 -10.60 -21.22
C PRO A 23 -5.46 -9.83 -19.91
N CYS A 24 -5.46 -10.56 -18.80
CA CYS A 24 -5.41 -10.00 -17.46
C CYS A 24 -4.31 -10.67 -16.64
N ALA A 25 -3.65 -9.87 -15.81
CA ALA A 25 -2.74 -10.35 -14.79
C ALA A 25 -3.34 -10.02 -13.42
N LEU A 26 -3.48 -11.03 -12.57
CA LEU A 26 -3.75 -10.86 -11.16
C LEU A 26 -2.42 -10.56 -10.46
N LEU A 27 -2.32 -9.36 -9.91
CA LEU A 27 -1.12 -8.87 -9.23
C LEU A 27 -1.37 -8.86 -7.72
N THR A 28 -0.39 -9.33 -6.94
CA THR A 28 -0.24 -8.93 -5.53
C THR A 28 0.86 -7.90 -5.42
N GLY A 29 0.60 -6.70 -5.95
CA GLY A 29 1.49 -5.55 -5.74
C GLY A 29 1.26 -4.99 -4.35
N MET A 30 1.66 -5.72 -3.32
CA MET A 30 1.54 -5.29 -1.93
C MET A 30 2.93 -5.23 -1.32
N TRP A 31 3.39 -4.00 -1.04
CA TRP A 31 4.70 -3.76 -0.46
C TRP A 31 4.57 -3.75 1.06
N VAL A 32 5.48 -4.40 1.76
CA VAL A 32 5.57 -4.27 3.22
C VAL A 32 6.55 -3.14 3.52
N VAL A 33 6.06 -2.12 4.21
CA VAL A 33 6.87 -0.98 4.69
C VAL A 33 6.91 -1.00 6.22
N ARG A 34 7.94 -0.35 6.78
CA ARG A 34 8.12 -0.13 8.21
C ARG A 34 8.30 1.36 8.47
N PRO A 35 7.77 1.90 9.59
CA PRO A 35 8.13 3.25 10.03
C PRO A 35 9.64 3.35 10.25
N ASP A 36 10.18 4.54 9.97
CA ASP A 36 11.57 4.84 10.21
C ASP A 36 11.74 5.47 11.60
N TYR A 37 12.86 5.17 12.26
CA TYR A 37 13.14 5.61 13.64
C TYR A 37 14.55 6.17 13.74
N ASN A 38 14.71 7.22 14.55
CA ASN A 38 16.00 7.78 14.91
C ASN A 38 16.81 6.84 15.82
N GLU A 39 18.09 7.14 16.03
CA GLU A 39 18.97 6.34 16.92
C GLU A 39 18.47 6.28 18.37
N ASP A 40 17.67 7.25 18.80
CA ASP A 40 17.05 7.30 20.14
C ASP A 40 15.71 6.54 20.23
N GLY A 41 15.26 5.93 19.13
CA GLY A 41 14.00 5.19 19.05
C GLY A 41 12.75 6.06 18.87
N SER A 42 12.89 7.38 18.68
CA SER A 42 11.78 8.25 18.31
C SER A 42 11.41 8.09 16.82
N PRO A 43 10.12 8.21 16.43
CA PRO A 43 9.73 8.13 15.03
C PRO A 43 10.37 9.27 14.22
N THR A 44 10.88 8.94 13.03
CA THR A 44 11.43 9.94 12.11
C THR A 44 10.29 10.76 11.50
N LEU A 45 10.25 12.06 11.79
CA LEU A 45 9.23 12.98 11.29
C LEU A 45 9.84 14.04 10.38
N GLN A 46 9.19 14.28 9.24
CA GLN A 46 9.58 15.33 8.30
C GLN A 46 8.35 16.11 7.83
N VAL A 47 8.50 17.44 7.75
CA VAL A 47 7.52 18.30 7.09
C VAL A 47 7.92 18.42 5.61
N ILE A 48 7.05 17.95 4.71
CA ILE A 48 7.23 18.07 3.27
C ILE A 48 6.13 18.95 2.67
N HIS A 49 6.42 19.58 1.53
CA HIS A 49 5.41 20.32 0.77
C HIS A 49 4.41 19.32 0.16
N MET A 50 3.12 19.67 0.09
CA MET A 50 2.10 18.77 -0.45
C MET A 50 2.36 18.36 -1.90
N ASP A 51 2.95 19.24 -2.70
CA ASP A 51 3.34 18.94 -4.10
C ASP A 51 4.44 17.86 -4.21
N CYS A 52 5.12 17.52 -3.11
CA CYS A 52 6.08 16.41 -3.09
C CYS A 52 5.39 15.05 -2.93
N ILE A 53 4.09 15.02 -2.62
CA ILE A 53 3.31 13.79 -2.47
C ILE A 53 2.81 13.37 -3.85
N MET A 54 3.47 12.36 -4.43
CA MET A 54 3.12 11.84 -5.75
C MET A 54 1.76 11.12 -5.76
N GLN A 55 1.46 10.37 -4.69
CA GLN A 55 0.20 9.64 -4.54
C GLN A 55 -0.04 9.28 -3.07
N ALA A 56 -1.25 9.49 -2.57
CA ALA A 56 -1.66 8.93 -1.28
C ALA A 56 -2.01 7.45 -1.46
N ALA A 57 -1.55 6.58 -0.56
CA ALA A 57 -1.89 5.16 -0.58
C ALA A 57 -2.41 4.74 0.79
N HIS A 58 -3.42 3.87 0.80
CA HIS A 58 -3.95 3.33 2.04
C HIS A 58 -2.95 2.35 2.66
N MET A 59 -2.67 2.54 3.95
CA MET A 59 -1.82 1.67 4.75
C MET A 59 -2.68 0.72 5.56
N MET A 60 -2.51 -0.59 5.34
CA MET A 60 -3.16 -1.63 6.14
C MET A 60 -2.13 -2.27 7.06
N PRO A 61 -2.34 -2.32 8.38
CA PRO A 61 -1.42 -3.02 9.28
C PRO A 61 -1.22 -4.48 8.88
N VAL A 62 0.01 -4.99 9.00
CA VAL A 62 0.27 -6.42 8.91
C VAL A 62 -0.10 -7.04 10.24
N PHE A 63 -1.27 -7.68 10.30
CA PHE A 63 -1.71 -8.41 11.48
C PHE A 63 -0.87 -9.67 11.68
N GLY A 64 -0.31 -9.83 12.88
CA GLY A 64 0.32 -11.07 13.31
C GLY A 64 -0.71 -12.07 13.84
N GLU A 65 -0.24 -13.10 14.55
CA GLU A 65 -1.11 -14.11 15.17
C GLU A 65 -1.72 -13.66 16.51
N ALA A 66 -1.27 -12.52 17.04
CA ALA A 66 -1.75 -11.97 18.30
C ALA A 66 -3.12 -11.28 18.15
N PHE A 67 -3.90 -11.30 19.24
CA PHE A 67 -5.13 -10.52 19.32
C PHE A 67 -4.81 -9.02 19.30
N ILE A 68 -5.67 -8.26 18.61
CA ILE A 68 -5.60 -6.80 18.58
C ILE A 68 -6.11 -6.28 19.94
N GLY A 69 -5.34 -5.39 20.58
CA GLY A 69 -5.74 -4.73 21.81
C GLY A 69 -7.06 -3.95 21.64
N GLN A 70 -7.95 -4.00 22.64
CA GLN A 70 -9.24 -3.31 22.59
C GLN A 70 -9.12 -1.78 22.60
N ASP A 71 -7.96 -1.27 22.98
CA ASP A 71 -7.56 0.14 22.97
C ASP A 71 -7.16 0.64 21.57
N ILE A 72 -6.91 -0.27 20.62
CA ILE A 72 -6.60 0.08 19.25
C ILE A 72 -7.89 0.45 18.50
N ASN A 73 -7.89 1.63 17.90
CA ASN A 73 -8.97 2.17 17.09
C ASN A 73 -8.41 2.87 15.84
N TYR A 74 -9.28 3.47 15.03
CA TYR A 74 -8.88 4.09 13.77
C TYR A 74 -7.93 5.29 13.94
N ALA A 75 -7.91 5.93 15.11
CA ALA A 75 -7.10 7.13 15.36
C ALA A 75 -5.67 6.82 15.80
N ASN A 76 -5.40 5.64 16.37
CA ASN A 76 -4.07 5.25 16.88
C ASN A 76 -3.49 4.02 16.17
N SER A 77 -4.22 3.43 15.22
CA SER A 77 -3.77 2.21 14.53
C SER A 77 -2.46 2.41 13.77
N LEU A 78 -2.21 3.58 13.17
CA LEU A 78 -0.95 3.83 12.46
C LEU A 78 0.27 3.92 13.39
N ASP A 79 0.05 4.24 14.68
CA ASP A 79 1.12 4.30 15.68
C ASP A 79 1.28 2.98 16.45
N SER A 80 0.33 2.04 16.32
CA SER A 80 0.26 0.80 17.10
C SER A 80 0.87 -0.42 16.40
N PHE A 81 1.29 -0.29 15.14
CA PHE A 81 1.86 -1.38 14.35
C PHE A 81 3.18 -0.97 13.70
N ASP A 82 4.12 -1.92 13.60
CA ASP A 82 5.46 -1.66 13.04
C ASP A 82 5.59 -1.99 11.55
N THR A 83 4.58 -2.62 10.96
CA THR A 83 4.60 -3.05 9.55
C THR A 83 3.25 -2.82 8.90
N PHE A 84 3.29 -2.29 7.69
CA PHE A 84 2.10 -1.98 6.90
C PHE A 84 2.23 -2.52 5.48
N TYR A 85 1.12 -3.00 4.95
CA TYR A 85 0.92 -3.22 3.54
C TYR A 85 0.55 -1.93 2.85
N VAL A 86 1.30 -1.58 1.81
CA VAL A 86 1.01 -0.48 0.89
C VAL A 86 0.62 -1.07 -0.45
N ASN A 87 -0.55 -0.67 -0.95
CA ASN A 87 -1.05 -1.10 -2.25
C ASN A 87 -1.77 0.06 -2.91
N LYS A 88 -1.35 0.39 -4.14
CA LYS A 88 -1.93 1.46 -4.95
C LYS A 88 -3.39 1.23 -5.37
N PHE A 89 -3.93 0.04 -5.12
CA PHE A 89 -5.28 -0.37 -5.49
C PHE A 89 -6.21 -0.60 -4.28
N ILE A 90 -5.71 -0.52 -3.04
CA ILE A 90 -6.56 -0.79 -1.85
C ILE A 90 -7.61 0.31 -1.66
N ASP A 91 -7.31 1.53 -2.09
CA ASP A 91 -8.24 2.63 -2.00
C ASP A 91 -8.59 3.14 -3.41
N HIS A 92 -9.88 3.06 -3.75
CA HIS A 92 -10.41 3.60 -5.00
C HIS A 92 -10.38 5.14 -5.03
N SER A 93 -10.27 5.78 -3.86
CA SER A 93 -10.10 7.23 -3.70
C SER A 93 -8.62 7.66 -3.66
N ALA A 94 -7.67 6.71 -3.65
CA ALA A 94 -6.24 6.99 -3.74
C ALA A 94 -5.87 7.39 -5.17
N PHE A 95 -6.04 8.68 -5.45
CA PHE A 95 -5.66 9.42 -6.66
C PHE A 95 -5.21 8.57 -7.85
N GLU A 96 -6.13 8.44 -8.80
CA GLU A 96 -5.91 7.94 -10.15
C GLU A 96 -4.87 8.83 -10.85
N ILE A 97 -3.66 8.32 -11.11
CA ILE A 97 -2.80 8.93 -12.12
C ILE A 97 -3.37 8.48 -13.47
N THR A 98 -4.31 9.25 -13.98
CA THR A 98 -4.66 9.22 -15.40
C THR A 98 -3.43 9.68 -16.17
N PHE A 99 -2.79 8.74 -16.87
CA PHE A 99 -1.98 9.07 -18.04
C PHE A 99 -2.89 9.06 -19.27
#